data_AF-A0A8H7REZ1-F1
#
_entry.id   AF-A0A8H7REZ1-F1
#
_cell.length_a   1.000
_cell.length_b   1.000
_cell.length_c   1.000
_cell.angle_alpha   90.00
_cell.angle_beta   90.00
_cell.angle_gamma   90.00
#
_symmetry.space_group_name_H-M   'P 1'
#
loop_
_entity.id
_entity.type
_entity.pdbx_description
1 polymer ?
#
loop_
_entity_poly.entity_id
_entity_poly.type
_entity_poly.pdbx_seq_one_letter_code
_entity_poly.pdbx_strand_id
1 'polypeptide(L)'
;MFLQDNELLTFELPSTLLPGRDILSKRILKNQKVIDLIINSLLNIPAGTYGVASSEWLDNTRSDTLYEPRLDIQKSLPPVLIEVQARVDEKFMMRLMQYAINVIERYDLKPVVLIFCVDKISSKSLSAQFTQNTNNQRYLRSFPSPVWAQQCFLVFENNDDVGSYPLETLQAISSFFCQQKATLYDHSYSEDNTIKFLYKIAKEVTVEETQYESNVRHTLDIVLTSNEKFLNRIKKSLTGVPDIKKAERLIEKGLTYNASVKRQLSDISTDSESDLEFPEKLPVRSKRPPTTPQLADEIAFVKRFKAKVGRMNWTQCLTEAHENHLLLRYSTGSSLRANFSKHVKP
;
A
#
# COMPACT_ATOMS: atom_id res chain seq x y z
N MET A 1 4.14 -21.77 -25.79
CA MET A 1 4.75 -20.43 -25.75
C MET A 1 3.85 -19.40 -26.44
N PHE A 2 3.49 -19.58 -27.72
CA PHE A 2 2.62 -18.65 -28.49
C PHE A 2 1.23 -18.29 -27.87
N LEU A 3 0.60 -19.16 -27.09
CA LEU A 3 -0.73 -18.87 -26.51
C LEU A 3 -0.68 -17.90 -25.33
N GLN A 4 0.40 -17.91 -24.53
CA GLN A 4 0.54 -17.02 -23.36
C GLN A 4 0.85 -15.58 -23.77
N ASP A 5 1.62 -15.39 -24.85
CA ASP A 5 1.95 -14.06 -25.35
C ASP A 5 0.74 -13.38 -26.00
N ASN A 6 -0.09 -14.13 -26.73
CA ASN A 6 -1.35 -13.63 -27.28
C ASN A 6 -2.35 -13.22 -26.20
N GLU A 7 -2.41 -13.95 -25.09
CA GLU A 7 -3.29 -13.62 -23.97
C GLU A 7 -2.83 -12.38 -23.21
N LEU A 8 -1.53 -12.05 -23.22
CA LEU A 8 -1.03 -10.82 -22.63
C LEU A 8 -1.30 -9.60 -23.52
N LEU A 9 -1.17 -9.77 -24.84
CA LEU A 9 -1.37 -8.70 -25.82
C LEU A 9 -2.78 -8.09 -25.74
N THR A 10 -3.80 -8.95 -25.63
CA THR A 10 -5.22 -8.53 -25.65
C THR A 10 -5.84 -8.40 -24.26
N PHE A 11 -5.12 -8.70 -23.19
CA PHE A 11 -5.63 -8.50 -21.84
C PHE A 11 -5.86 -7.01 -21.58
N GLU A 12 -7.08 -6.67 -21.19
CA GLU A 12 -7.49 -5.30 -20.91
C GLU A 12 -7.49 -5.02 -19.40
N LEU A 13 -6.68 -4.05 -18.99
CA LEU A 13 -6.67 -3.57 -17.62
C LEU A 13 -7.97 -2.79 -17.33
N PRO A 14 -8.62 -3.02 -16.17
CA PRO A 14 -9.74 -2.20 -15.73
C PRO A 14 -9.36 -0.72 -15.66
N SER A 15 -10.31 0.18 -15.91
CA SER A 15 -10.08 1.63 -15.89
C SER A 15 -9.54 2.15 -14.54
N THR A 16 -9.84 1.46 -13.44
CA THR A 16 -9.32 1.76 -12.09
C THR A 16 -7.85 1.35 -11.90
N LEU A 17 -7.36 0.43 -12.72
CA LEU A 17 -6.02 -0.16 -12.69
C LEU A 17 -5.22 0.15 -13.96
N LEU A 18 -5.46 1.31 -14.60
CA LEU A 18 -4.60 1.76 -15.69
C LEU A 18 -3.20 2.11 -15.19
N PRO A 19 -2.16 1.92 -16.01
CA PRO A 19 -0.81 2.39 -15.69
C PRO A 19 -0.78 3.87 -15.33
N GLY A 20 0.16 4.28 -14.47
CA GLY A 20 0.29 5.67 -14.04
C GLY A 20 -0.72 6.09 -12.95
N ARG A 21 -1.79 5.31 -12.71
CA ARG A 21 -2.71 5.53 -11.60
C ARG A 21 -2.16 5.02 -10.28
N ASP A 22 -2.59 5.65 -9.19
CA ASP A 22 -2.07 5.46 -7.83
C ASP A 22 -1.92 3.98 -7.43
N ILE A 23 -3.01 3.20 -7.56
CA ILE A 23 -3.06 1.81 -7.09
C ILE A 23 -2.09 0.92 -7.87
N LEU A 24 -2.18 0.93 -9.21
CA LEU A 24 -1.36 0.06 -10.05
C LEU A 24 0.11 0.44 -9.96
N SER A 25 0.43 1.74 -10.05
CA SER A 25 1.80 2.24 -9.96
C SER A 25 2.47 1.80 -8.65
N LYS A 26 1.79 1.95 -7.51
CA LYS A 26 2.30 1.50 -6.20
C LYS A 26 2.52 -0.01 -6.13
N ARG A 27 1.65 -0.81 -6.75
CA ARG A 27 1.79 -2.28 -6.77
C ARG A 27 2.97 -2.71 -7.63
N ILE A 28 3.12 -2.12 -8.81
CA ILE A 28 4.24 -2.39 -9.73
C ILE A 28 5.56 -1.97 -9.09
N LEU A 29 5.65 -0.77 -8.52
CA LEU A 29 6.87 -0.27 -7.87
C LEU A 29 7.27 -1.06 -6.62
N LYS A 30 6.39 -1.90 -6.07
CA LYS A 30 6.71 -2.80 -4.95
C LYS A 30 7.14 -4.20 -5.40
N ASN A 31 7.07 -4.51 -6.69
CA ASN A 31 7.56 -5.78 -7.21
C ASN A 31 9.09 -5.81 -7.21
N GLN A 32 9.71 -6.81 -6.57
CA GLN A 32 11.17 -6.87 -6.38
C GLN A 32 11.95 -6.75 -7.69
N LYS A 33 11.49 -7.34 -8.79
CA LYS A 33 12.18 -7.24 -10.08
C LYS A 33 12.16 -5.81 -10.63
N VAL A 34 11.06 -5.07 -10.41
CA VAL A 34 10.96 -3.66 -10.80
C VAL A 34 11.89 -2.80 -9.95
N ILE A 35 11.99 -3.10 -8.64
CA ILE A 35 12.97 -2.45 -7.75
C ILE A 35 14.38 -2.65 -8.30
N ASP A 36 14.74 -3.90 -8.60
CA ASP A 36 16.07 -4.25 -9.10
C ASP A 36 16.38 -3.53 -10.43
N LEU A 37 15.40 -3.44 -11.35
CA LEU A 37 15.52 -2.71 -12.62
C LEU A 37 15.75 -1.21 -12.40
N ILE A 38 14.96 -0.57 -11.54
CA ILE A 38 15.09 0.86 -11.24
C ILE A 38 16.43 1.15 -10.58
N ILE A 39 16.79 0.37 -9.56
CA ILE A 39 18.03 0.57 -8.79
C ILE A 39 19.25 0.34 -9.67
N ASN A 40 19.24 -0.68 -10.53
CA ASN A 40 20.33 -0.90 -11.47
C ASN A 40 20.44 0.25 -12.49
N SER A 41 19.32 0.67 -13.09
CA SER A 41 19.35 1.74 -14.08
C SER A 41 19.72 3.11 -13.48
N LEU A 42 19.34 3.38 -12.24
CA LEU A 42 19.55 4.66 -11.57
C LEU A 42 20.94 4.77 -10.92
N LEU A 43 21.41 3.70 -10.26
CA LEU A 43 22.60 3.72 -9.41
C LEU A 43 23.68 2.71 -9.83
N ASN A 44 23.43 1.89 -10.87
CA ASN A 44 24.28 0.78 -11.29
C ASN A 44 24.57 -0.24 -10.17
N ILE A 45 23.53 -0.54 -9.38
CA ILE A 45 23.60 -1.45 -8.24
C ILE A 45 23.00 -2.82 -8.62
N PRO A 46 23.56 -3.96 -8.14
CA PRO A 46 23.04 -5.29 -8.46
C PRO A 46 21.64 -5.58 -7.90
N ALA A 47 20.94 -6.53 -8.52
CA ALA A 47 19.65 -7.04 -8.07
C ALA A 47 19.70 -7.62 -6.65
N GLY A 48 18.58 -7.50 -5.91
CA GLY A 48 18.45 -8.01 -4.54
C GLY A 48 19.08 -7.12 -3.46
N THR A 49 19.74 -6.03 -3.84
CA THR A 49 20.41 -5.10 -2.91
C THR A 49 19.42 -4.24 -2.13
N TYR A 50 18.28 -3.89 -2.74
CA TYR A 50 17.24 -3.04 -2.14
C TYR A 50 15.95 -3.81 -1.88
N GLY A 51 15.15 -3.28 -0.96
CA GLY A 51 13.79 -3.73 -0.69
C GLY A 51 12.85 -2.54 -0.46
N VAL A 52 11.55 -2.84 -0.33
CA VAL A 52 10.53 -1.82 -0.02
C VAL A 52 10.54 -1.52 1.46
N ALA A 53 10.65 -0.24 1.81
CA ALA A 53 10.50 0.28 3.16
C ALA A 53 9.09 0.83 3.42
N SER A 54 8.80 1.14 4.69
CA SER A 54 7.57 1.87 5.05
C SER A 54 7.61 3.29 4.50
N SER A 55 6.62 3.64 3.67
CA SER A 55 6.45 4.99 3.11
C SER A 55 5.56 5.92 3.95
N GLU A 56 5.12 5.47 5.13
CA GLU A 56 4.39 6.29 6.11
C GLU A 56 5.36 7.03 7.02
N TRP A 57 5.04 8.31 7.27
CA TRP A 57 5.84 9.24 8.05
C TRP A 57 5.17 9.59 9.39
N LEU A 58 5.91 10.21 10.32
CA LEU A 58 5.42 10.53 11.67
C LEU A 58 4.33 11.60 11.68
N ASP A 59 4.32 12.46 10.66
CA ASP A 59 3.31 13.49 10.43
C ASP A 59 2.02 12.94 9.79
N ASN A 60 1.88 11.61 9.70
CA ASN A 60 0.81 10.88 9.01
C ASN A 60 0.74 11.15 7.50
N THR A 61 1.75 11.78 6.91
CA THR A 61 1.87 11.84 5.45
C THR A 61 2.46 10.55 4.91
N ARG A 62 2.31 10.34 3.60
CA ARG A 62 2.72 9.10 2.94
C ARG A 62 3.28 9.38 1.55
N SER A 63 4.50 8.91 1.30
CA SER A 63 5.05 8.86 -0.06
C SER A 63 4.58 7.61 -0.80
N ASP A 64 4.73 7.59 -2.11
CA ASP A 64 4.31 6.44 -2.90
C ASP A 64 5.15 5.20 -2.58
N THR A 65 6.46 5.30 -2.78
CA THR A 65 7.39 4.19 -2.53
C THR A 65 8.72 4.69 -2.00
N LEU A 66 9.28 3.96 -1.03
CA LEU A 66 10.63 4.16 -0.52
C LEU A 66 11.39 2.84 -0.65
N TYR A 67 12.55 2.86 -1.29
CA TYR A 67 13.47 1.75 -1.31
C TYR A 67 14.58 1.99 -0.30
N GLU A 68 14.87 0.96 0.48
CA GLU A 68 16.00 0.95 1.40
C GLU A 68 16.99 -0.17 1.03
N PRO A 69 18.31 0.09 1.14
CA PRO A 69 19.29 -0.98 1.00
C PRO A 69 19.12 -2.00 2.14
N ARG A 70 19.36 -3.27 1.85
CA ARG A 70 19.28 -4.34 2.86
C ARG A 70 20.36 -4.14 3.94
N LEU A 71 20.06 -4.63 5.15
CA LEU A 71 20.75 -4.32 6.41
C LEU A 71 22.28 -4.34 6.35
N ASP A 72 22.88 -5.27 5.60
CA ASP A 72 24.33 -5.49 5.56
C ASP A 72 25.12 -4.33 4.92
N ILE A 73 24.45 -3.45 4.17
CA ILE A 73 25.06 -2.37 3.36
C ILE A 73 24.29 -1.04 3.48
N GLN A 74 23.29 -0.99 4.36
CA GLN A 74 22.35 0.12 4.52
C GLN A 74 23.03 1.46 4.85
N LYS A 75 24.23 1.43 5.46
CA LYS A 75 24.99 2.64 5.80
C LYS A 75 25.85 3.18 4.65
N SER A 76 26.06 2.40 3.59
CA SER A 76 26.90 2.80 2.45
C SER A 76 26.12 3.29 1.24
N LEU A 77 24.83 2.97 1.16
CA LEU A 77 24.00 3.22 0.00
C LEU A 77 22.83 4.13 0.37
N PRO A 78 22.47 5.13 -0.47
CA PRO A 78 21.39 6.04 -0.15
C PRO A 78 20.02 5.35 -0.27
N PRO A 79 19.03 5.69 0.58
CA PRO A 79 17.64 5.35 0.31
C PRO A 79 17.16 5.96 -1.02
N VAL A 80 16.22 5.32 -1.70
CA VAL A 80 15.65 5.85 -2.96
C VAL A 80 14.16 6.14 -2.76
N LEU A 81 13.79 7.41 -2.87
CA LEU A 81 12.41 7.86 -2.74
C LEU A 81 11.79 8.02 -4.13
N ILE A 82 10.65 7.37 -4.38
CA ILE A 82 9.98 7.36 -5.68
C ILE A 82 8.55 7.89 -5.56
N GLU A 83 8.20 8.79 -6.47
CA GLU A 83 6.86 9.36 -6.61
C GLU A 83 6.37 9.22 -8.05
N VAL A 84 5.10 8.85 -8.22
CA VAL A 84 4.42 8.84 -9.52
C VAL A 84 3.34 9.91 -9.50
N GLN A 85 3.50 10.95 -10.32
CA GLN A 85 2.61 12.10 -10.28
C GLN A 85 2.11 12.46 -11.66
N ALA A 86 0.79 12.61 -11.80
CA ALA A 86 0.19 13.17 -13.00
C ALA A 86 0.70 14.59 -13.25
N ARG A 87 0.60 15.45 -12.23
CA ARG A 87 0.95 16.86 -12.33
C ARG A 87 2.06 17.21 -11.35
N VAL A 88 3.21 17.62 -11.88
CA VAL A 88 4.32 18.15 -11.07
C VAL A 88 4.13 19.66 -10.94
N ASP A 89 3.88 20.12 -9.72
CA ASP A 89 3.74 21.52 -9.36
C ASP A 89 4.56 21.88 -8.12
N GLU A 90 4.61 23.17 -7.77
CA GLU A 90 5.40 23.65 -6.63
C GLU A 90 4.91 23.05 -5.30
N LYS A 91 3.60 22.83 -5.14
CA LYS A 91 3.03 22.22 -3.93
C LYS A 91 3.50 20.77 -3.77
N PHE A 92 3.52 20.02 -4.86
CA PHE A 92 4.07 18.68 -4.90
C PHE A 92 5.57 18.70 -4.58
N MET A 93 6.35 19.59 -5.20
CA MET A 93 7.79 19.68 -4.94
C MET A 93 8.10 20.00 -3.47
N MET A 94 7.35 20.91 -2.84
CA MET A 94 7.48 21.19 -1.40
C MET A 94 7.17 19.96 -0.54
N ARG A 95 6.12 19.21 -0.88
CA ARG A 95 5.77 17.96 -0.20
C ARG A 95 6.85 16.89 -0.39
N LEU A 96 7.42 16.78 -1.58
CA LEU A 96 8.51 15.86 -1.89
C LEU A 96 9.78 16.19 -1.08
N MET A 97 10.11 17.48 -0.94
CA MET A 97 11.21 17.92 -0.07
C MET A 97 10.97 17.50 1.39
N GLN A 98 9.73 17.64 1.89
CA GLN A 98 9.39 17.18 3.24
C GLN A 98 9.56 15.66 3.38
N TYR A 99 9.16 14.87 2.39
CA TYR A 99 9.38 13.42 2.41
C TYR A 99 10.86 13.07 2.44
N ALA A 100 11.69 13.80 1.69
CA ALA A 100 13.13 13.59 1.69
C ALA A 100 13.77 13.95 3.04
N ILE A 101 13.29 15.00 3.71
CA ILE A 101 13.69 15.34 5.09
C ILE A 101 13.30 14.20 6.05
N ASN A 102 12.08 13.66 5.95
CA ASN A 102 11.64 12.53 6.77
C ASN A 102 12.52 11.27 6.55
N VAL A 103 13.06 11.08 5.34
CA VAL A 103 14.05 10.03 5.06
C VAL A 103 15.38 10.33 5.76
N ILE A 104 15.88 11.57 5.68
CA ILE A 104 17.11 11.98 6.36
C ILE A 104 17.00 11.75 7.87
N GLU A 105 15.89 12.17 8.49
CA GLU A 105 15.65 11.96 9.93
C GLU A 105 15.64 10.48 10.31
N ARG A 106 15.15 9.61 9.41
CA ARG A 106 15.05 8.17 9.66
C ARG A 106 16.36 7.41 9.47
N TYR A 107 17.16 7.78 8.47
CA TYR A 107 18.34 7.00 8.04
C TYR A 107 19.67 7.73 8.18
N ASP A 108 19.66 9.02 8.55
CA ASP A 108 20.85 9.90 8.60
C ASP A 108 21.60 9.97 7.26
N LEU A 109 20.87 9.79 6.16
CA LEU A 109 21.39 9.81 4.79
C LEU A 109 20.42 10.56 3.87
N LYS A 110 20.97 11.38 2.96
CA LYS A 110 20.18 12.04 1.93
C LYS A 110 19.70 11.01 0.89
N PRO A 111 18.41 10.99 0.53
CA PRO A 111 17.91 10.06 -0.49
C PRO A 111 18.36 10.45 -1.89
N VAL A 112 18.33 9.48 -2.79
CA VAL A 112 18.16 9.75 -4.23
C VAL A 112 16.67 9.78 -4.52
N VAL A 113 16.20 10.81 -5.20
CA VAL A 113 14.77 11.03 -5.47
C VAL A 113 14.50 10.82 -6.95
N LEU A 114 13.46 10.05 -7.28
CA LEU A 114 13.00 9.77 -8.64
C LEU A 114 11.52 10.09 -8.79
N ILE A 115 11.19 10.94 -9.74
CA ILE A 115 9.82 11.37 -10.04
C ILE A 115 9.45 10.84 -11.43
N PHE A 116 8.40 10.03 -11.51
CA PHE A 116 7.74 9.71 -12.77
C PHE A 116 6.61 10.71 -13.00
N CYS A 117 6.80 11.62 -13.96
CA CYS A 117 5.80 12.61 -14.34
C CYS A 117 4.92 12.04 -15.46
N VAL A 118 3.65 11.81 -15.16
CA VAL A 118 2.72 11.07 -16.04
C VAL A 118 2.01 11.97 -17.05
N ASP A 119 1.68 13.22 -16.70
CA ASP A 119 0.97 14.15 -17.60
C ASP A 119 1.79 15.43 -17.88
N LYS A 120 2.09 16.26 -16.86
CA LYS A 120 2.79 17.52 -17.11
C LYS A 120 3.45 18.17 -15.91
N ILE A 121 4.42 19.02 -16.22
CA ILE A 121 4.96 20.03 -15.31
C ILE A 121 4.14 21.31 -15.46
N SER A 122 3.62 21.82 -14.35
CA SER A 122 2.57 22.85 -14.35
C SER A 122 3.02 24.22 -14.81
N SER A 123 4.24 24.61 -14.46
CA SER A 123 4.78 25.94 -14.73
C SER A 123 6.01 25.83 -15.60
N LYS A 124 6.15 26.76 -16.56
CA LYS A 124 7.37 26.91 -17.36
C LYS A 124 8.57 27.27 -16.48
N SER A 125 8.37 28.07 -15.42
CA SER A 125 9.45 28.43 -14.49
C SER A 125 9.97 27.22 -13.72
N LEU A 126 9.08 26.30 -13.33
CA LEU A 126 9.45 25.05 -12.68
C LEU A 126 10.11 24.10 -13.67
N SER A 127 9.54 23.95 -14.87
CA SER A 127 10.11 23.12 -15.94
C SER A 127 11.53 23.55 -16.32
N ALA A 128 11.80 24.86 -16.38
CA ALA A 128 13.12 25.41 -16.69
C ALA A 128 14.19 25.10 -15.62
N GLN A 129 13.80 24.74 -14.40
CA GLN A 129 14.73 24.31 -13.35
C GLN A 129 15.16 22.85 -13.51
N PHE A 130 14.41 22.04 -14.28
CA PHE A 130 14.81 20.68 -14.61
C PHE A 130 15.79 20.70 -15.79
N THR A 131 17.07 20.52 -15.50
CA THR A 131 18.14 20.53 -16.50
C THR A 131 18.41 19.12 -17.02
N GLN A 132 18.87 19.02 -18.26
CA GLN A 132 19.25 17.74 -18.84
C GLN A 132 20.43 17.14 -18.07
N ASN A 133 20.38 15.82 -17.81
CA ASN A 133 21.48 15.13 -17.15
C ASN A 133 22.73 15.10 -18.07
N THR A 134 23.92 15.27 -17.47
CA THR A 134 25.21 15.36 -18.16
C THR A 134 25.62 14.06 -18.87
N ASN A 135 24.99 12.93 -18.53
CA ASN A 135 25.37 11.60 -19.00
C ASN A 135 24.63 11.13 -20.27
N ASN A 136 24.22 12.05 -21.16
CA ASN A 136 23.48 11.75 -22.40
C ASN A 136 22.12 11.04 -22.24
N GLN A 137 21.60 10.86 -21.01
CA GLN A 137 20.27 10.33 -20.74
C GLN A 137 19.21 11.43 -20.96
N ARG A 138 18.76 11.59 -22.21
CA ARG A 138 17.81 12.66 -22.60
C ARG A 138 16.45 12.57 -21.90
N TYR A 139 16.02 11.35 -21.59
CA TYR A 139 14.77 11.08 -20.87
C TYR A 139 14.83 11.46 -19.37
N LEU A 140 16.02 11.70 -18.81
CA LEU A 140 16.25 11.95 -17.39
C LEU A 140 16.68 13.41 -17.16
N ARG A 141 15.88 14.16 -16.41
CA ARG A 141 16.21 15.54 -16.02
C ARG A 141 16.57 15.61 -14.54
N SER A 142 17.47 16.52 -14.18
CA SER A 142 17.92 16.75 -12.81
C SER A 142 17.32 18.02 -12.24
N PHE A 143 16.98 18.00 -10.96
CA PHE A 143 16.51 19.17 -10.22
C PHE A 143 17.50 19.53 -9.09
N PRO A 144 17.82 20.82 -8.89
CA PRO A 144 18.70 21.26 -7.80
C PRO A 144 18.19 20.83 -6.43
N SER A 145 19.00 20.08 -5.67
CA SER A 145 18.60 19.49 -4.40
C SER A 145 19.66 19.52 -3.29
N PRO A 146 20.47 20.59 -3.14
CA PRO A 146 21.71 20.57 -2.34
C PRO A 146 21.52 20.19 -0.87
N VAL A 147 20.36 20.52 -0.29
CA VAL A 147 20.12 20.39 1.17
C VAL A 147 19.21 19.22 1.54
N TRP A 148 18.43 18.68 0.60
CA TRP A 148 17.34 17.74 0.92
C TRP A 148 17.42 16.39 0.19
N ALA A 149 18.24 16.26 -0.85
CA ALA A 149 18.52 14.98 -1.51
C ALA A 149 19.98 14.91 -1.98
N GLN A 150 20.46 13.72 -2.27
CA GLN A 150 21.74 13.52 -2.96
C GLN A 150 21.59 13.93 -4.43
N GLN A 151 20.51 13.46 -5.05
CA GLN A 151 20.10 13.77 -6.42
C GLN A 151 18.58 13.75 -6.49
N CYS A 152 18.00 14.59 -7.34
CA CYS A 152 16.57 14.57 -7.65
C CYS A 152 16.40 14.49 -9.16
N PHE A 153 15.75 13.42 -9.61
CA PHE A 153 15.53 13.13 -11.00
C PHE A 153 14.06 13.16 -11.36
N LEU A 154 13.78 13.60 -12.57
CA LEU A 154 12.48 13.57 -13.20
C LEU A 154 12.59 12.80 -14.51
N VAL A 155 11.75 11.78 -14.67
CA VAL A 155 11.50 11.12 -15.94
C VAL A 155 10.14 11.58 -16.44
N PHE A 156 10.11 12.00 -17.69
CA PHE A 156 8.92 12.50 -18.37
C PHE A 156 8.99 12.12 -19.84
N GLU A 157 7.90 11.61 -20.41
CA GLU A 157 7.83 11.28 -21.84
C GLU A 157 7.76 12.59 -22.65
N ASN A 158 8.88 13.01 -23.21
CA ASN A 158 8.91 14.10 -24.19
C ASN A 158 8.71 13.52 -25.59
N ASN A 159 7.74 14.05 -26.33
CA ASN A 159 7.50 13.67 -27.74
C ASN A 159 8.71 13.93 -28.65
N ASP A 160 9.61 14.83 -28.26
CA ASP A 160 10.83 15.16 -29.02
C ASP A 160 11.94 14.12 -28.84
N ASP A 161 11.81 13.24 -27.85
CA ASP A 161 12.79 12.21 -27.54
C ASP A 161 12.36 10.90 -28.21
N VAL A 162 12.47 10.86 -29.54
CA VAL A 162 12.40 9.62 -30.31
C VAL A 162 13.59 8.77 -29.87
N GLY A 163 13.40 8.00 -28.80
CA GLY A 163 14.41 7.13 -28.24
C GLY A 163 14.84 6.11 -29.28
N SER A 164 16.15 5.87 -29.39
CA SER A 164 16.64 4.71 -30.13
C SER A 164 16.04 3.46 -29.52
N TYR A 165 15.29 2.68 -30.29
CA TYR A 165 14.78 1.39 -29.84
C TYR A 165 15.95 0.38 -29.72
N PRO A 166 16.02 -0.45 -28.66
CA PRO A 166 15.06 -0.59 -27.54
C PRO A 166 15.17 0.52 -26.51
N LEU A 167 14.08 0.76 -25.76
CA LEU A 167 14.04 1.81 -24.73
C LEU A 167 14.97 1.46 -23.56
N GLU A 168 15.59 2.49 -22.98
CA GLU A 168 16.27 2.37 -21.71
C GLU A 168 15.28 2.03 -20.58
N THR A 169 15.72 1.31 -19.56
CA THR A 169 14.82 0.71 -18.55
C THR A 169 13.91 1.75 -17.87
N LEU A 170 14.47 2.87 -17.38
CA LEU A 170 13.68 3.93 -16.76
C LEU A 170 12.77 4.66 -17.75
N GLN A 171 13.19 4.77 -19.02
CA GLN A 171 12.37 5.34 -20.09
C GLN A 171 11.16 4.45 -20.39
N ALA A 172 11.36 3.14 -20.47
CA ALA A 172 10.29 2.16 -20.65
C ALA A 172 9.29 2.20 -19.48
N ILE A 173 9.76 2.21 -18.24
CA ILE A 173 8.89 2.33 -17.06
C ILE A 173 8.09 3.64 -17.08
N SER A 174 8.73 4.75 -17.44
CA SER A 174 8.02 6.03 -17.57
C SER A 174 6.98 5.99 -18.69
N SER A 175 7.32 5.48 -19.88
CA SER A 175 6.40 5.38 -21.02
C SER A 175 5.18 4.52 -20.66
N PHE A 176 5.39 3.40 -19.96
CA PHE A 176 4.30 2.58 -19.43
C PHE A 176 3.34 3.38 -18.55
N PHE A 177 3.86 4.19 -17.61
CA PHE A 177 3.01 5.05 -16.77
C PHE A 177 2.38 6.22 -17.53
N CYS A 178 3.09 6.85 -18.47
CA CYS A 178 2.63 8.03 -19.21
C CYS A 178 1.52 7.71 -20.22
N GLN A 179 1.64 6.61 -20.97
CA GLN A 179 0.68 6.29 -22.03
C GLN A 179 -0.66 5.75 -21.50
N GLN A 180 -0.68 5.22 -20.27
CA GLN A 180 -1.87 4.75 -19.56
C GLN A 180 -2.77 3.81 -20.39
N LYS A 181 -2.17 3.01 -21.29
CA LYS A 181 -2.93 2.12 -22.18
C LYS A 181 -3.44 0.91 -21.41
N ALA A 182 -4.71 0.56 -21.65
CA ALA A 182 -5.35 -0.57 -20.99
C ALA A 182 -4.77 -1.92 -21.46
N THR A 183 -4.34 -2.00 -22.72
CA THR A 183 -3.78 -3.22 -23.32
C THR A 183 -2.33 -3.02 -23.70
N LEU A 184 -1.56 -4.11 -23.74
CA LEU A 184 -0.21 -4.11 -24.28
C LEU A 184 -0.22 -3.82 -25.79
N TYR A 185 -1.24 -4.33 -26.50
CA TYR A 185 -1.39 -4.12 -27.95
C TYR A 185 -1.45 -2.63 -28.34
N ASP A 186 -2.13 -1.81 -27.54
CA ASP A 186 -2.29 -0.37 -27.81
C ASP A 186 -1.08 0.47 -27.37
N HIS A 187 -0.08 -0.14 -26.72
CA HIS A 187 1.12 0.56 -26.25
C HIS A 187 2.09 0.81 -27.41
N SER A 188 2.64 2.03 -27.51
CA SER A 188 3.51 2.43 -28.64
C SER A 188 4.78 1.59 -28.74
N TYR A 189 5.19 0.99 -27.63
CA TYR A 189 6.39 0.14 -27.50
C TYR A 189 6.01 -1.28 -27.06
N SER A 190 4.92 -1.83 -27.60
CA SER A 190 4.39 -3.15 -27.25
C SER A 190 5.42 -4.29 -27.40
N GLU A 191 6.42 -4.12 -28.25
CA GLU A 191 7.49 -5.10 -28.45
C GLU A 191 8.61 -5.05 -27.40
N ASP A 192 8.72 -3.97 -26.64
CA ASP A 192 9.76 -3.78 -25.63
C ASP A 192 9.62 -4.78 -24.47
N ASN A 193 10.74 -5.39 -24.07
CA ASN A 193 10.75 -6.44 -23.04
C ASN A 193 10.38 -5.91 -21.65
N THR A 194 10.77 -4.67 -21.32
CA THR A 194 10.40 -4.05 -20.04
C THR A 194 8.92 -3.73 -20.03
N ILE A 195 8.37 -3.20 -21.12
CA ILE A 195 6.93 -2.95 -21.25
C ILE A 195 6.12 -4.26 -21.14
N LYS A 196 6.48 -5.30 -21.89
CA LYS A 196 5.85 -6.64 -21.79
C LYS A 196 5.88 -7.16 -20.34
N PHE A 197 7.02 -7.01 -19.67
CA PHE A 197 7.18 -7.41 -18.28
C PHE A 197 6.26 -6.63 -17.33
N LEU A 198 6.12 -5.31 -17.50
CA LEU A 198 5.25 -4.46 -16.69
C LEU A 198 3.77 -4.82 -16.89
N TYR A 199 3.33 -5.08 -18.12
CA TYR A 199 1.97 -5.56 -18.40
C TYR A 199 1.70 -6.93 -17.78
N LYS A 200 2.70 -7.82 -17.74
CA LYS A 200 2.55 -9.10 -17.05
C LYS A 200 2.31 -8.92 -15.55
N ILE A 201 3.08 -8.04 -14.89
CA ILE A 201 2.84 -7.70 -13.49
C ILE A 201 1.45 -7.06 -13.32
N ALA A 202 1.08 -6.14 -14.21
CA ALA A 202 -0.21 -5.47 -14.13
C ALA A 202 -1.38 -6.47 -14.21
N LYS A 203 -1.29 -7.45 -15.12
CA LYS A 203 -2.24 -8.56 -15.23
C LYS A 203 -2.30 -9.39 -13.94
N GLU A 204 -1.16 -9.76 -13.37
CA GLU A 204 -1.10 -10.48 -12.09
C GLU A 204 -1.78 -9.68 -10.95
N VAL A 205 -1.51 -8.37 -10.86
CA VAL A 205 -2.15 -7.47 -9.88
C VAL A 205 -3.66 -7.41 -10.08
N THR A 206 -4.15 -7.32 -11.32
CA THR A 206 -5.59 -7.32 -11.61
C THR A 206 -6.26 -8.64 -11.21
N VAL A 207 -5.62 -9.78 -11.49
CA VAL A 207 -6.13 -11.10 -11.10
C VAL A 207 -6.18 -11.24 -9.57
N GLU A 208 -5.16 -10.77 -8.86
CA GLU A 208 -5.16 -10.75 -7.39
C GLU A 208 -6.29 -9.87 -6.82
N GLU A 209 -6.51 -8.68 -7.38
CA GLU A 209 -7.55 -7.77 -6.92
C GLU A 209 -8.95 -8.36 -7.12
N THR A 210 -9.22 -8.92 -8.30
CA THR A 210 -10.51 -9.58 -8.59
C THR A 210 -10.75 -10.79 -7.68
N GLN A 211 -9.72 -11.57 -7.37
CA GLN A 211 -9.81 -12.67 -6.42
C GLN A 211 -10.05 -12.19 -4.99
N TYR A 212 -9.36 -11.12 -4.57
CA TYR A 212 -9.57 -10.50 -3.26
C TYR A 212 -11.01 -10.01 -3.12
N GLU A 213 -11.52 -9.26 -4.09
CA GLU A 213 -12.91 -8.79 -4.05
C GLU A 213 -13.91 -9.94 -4.01
N SER A 214 -13.68 -11.00 -4.80
CA SER A 214 -14.50 -12.22 -4.76
C SER A 214 -14.51 -12.87 -3.37
N ASN A 215 -13.35 -12.99 -2.73
CA ASN A 215 -13.23 -13.53 -1.36
C ASN A 215 -13.94 -12.65 -0.32
N VAL A 216 -13.86 -11.32 -0.45
CA VAL A 216 -14.58 -10.38 0.42
C VAL A 216 -16.09 -10.53 0.24
N ARG A 217 -16.57 -10.56 -1.02
CA ARG A 217 -18.00 -10.77 -1.32
C ARG A 217 -18.50 -12.10 -0.75
N HIS A 218 -17.74 -13.17 -0.94
CA HIS A 218 -18.06 -14.50 -0.39
C HIS A 218 -18.13 -14.48 1.14
N THR A 219 -17.17 -13.84 1.80
CA THR A 219 -17.15 -13.72 3.26
C THR A 219 -18.35 -12.91 3.77
N LEU A 220 -18.69 -11.82 3.10
CA LEU A 220 -19.88 -11.02 3.44
C LEU A 220 -21.16 -11.82 3.28
N ASP A 221 -21.30 -12.60 2.20
CA ASP A 221 -22.47 -13.47 2.01
C ASP A 221 -22.60 -14.51 3.13
N ILE A 222 -21.49 -15.14 3.56
CA ILE A 222 -21.47 -16.06 4.71
C ILE A 222 -21.97 -15.36 5.98
N VAL A 223 -21.48 -14.14 6.26
CA VAL A 223 -21.88 -13.37 7.45
C VAL A 223 -23.35 -13.01 7.39
N LEU A 224 -23.84 -12.51 6.25
CA LEU A 224 -25.23 -12.12 6.07
C LEU A 224 -26.18 -13.33 6.18
N THR A 225 -25.80 -14.46 5.57
CA THR A 225 -26.53 -15.73 5.67
C THR A 225 -26.55 -16.29 7.09
N SER A 226 -25.44 -16.18 7.82
CA SER A 226 -25.37 -16.59 9.22
C SER A 226 -26.26 -15.71 10.10
N ASN A 227 -26.19 -14.39 9.92
CA ASN A 227 -27.04 -13.43 10.64
C ASN A 227 -28.52 -13.67 10.37
N GLU A 228 -28.90 -13.94 9.12
CA GLU A 228 -30.27 -14.30 8.74
C GLU A 228 -30.75 -15.57 9.46
N LYS A 229 -29.91 -16.62 9.52
CA LYS A 229 -30.21 -17.84 10.30
C LYS A 229 -30.39 -17.56 11.78
N PHE A 230 -29.55 -16.72 12.39
CA PHE A 230 -29.69 -16.33 13.79
C PHE A 230 -30.98 -15.55 14.06
N LEU A 231 -31.28 -14.54 13.25
CA LEU A 231 -32.51 -13.75 13.36
C LEU A 231 -33.76 -14.61 13.20
N ASN A 232 -33.77 -15.55 12.25
CA ASN A 232 -34.86 -16.50 12.07
C ASN A 232 -35.01 -17.46 13.25
N ARG A 233 -33.92 -17.89 13.89
CA ARG A 233 -33.98 -18.69 15.13
C ARG A 233 -34.57 -17.89 16.27
N ILE A 234 -34.15 -16.64 16.46
CA ILE A 234 -34.71 -15.76 17.49
C ILE A 234 -36.21 -15.55 17.24
N LYS A 235 -36.61 -15.27 16.00
CA LYS A 235 -38.02 -15.13 15.60
C LYS A 235 -38.85 -16.36 15.98
N LYS A 236 -38.32 -17.56 15.70
CA LYS A 236 -38.95 -18.84 16.09
C LYS A 236 -39.01 -19.02 17.60
N SER A 237 -37.97 -18.69 18.35
CA SER A 237 -37.96 -18.83 19.81
C SER A 237 -38.91 -17.86 20.53
N LEU A 238 -39.28 -16.76 19.88
CA LEU A 238 -40.19 -15.76 20.42
C LEU A 238 -41.67 -16.10 20.16
N THR A 239 -42.00 -17.11 19.35
CA THR A 239 -43.40 -17.46 19.08
C THR A 239 -44.14 -17.85 20.35
N GLY A 240 -45.25 -17.18 20.65
CA GLY A 240 -46.07 -17.46 21.83
C GLY A 240 -45.70 -16.69 23.09
N VAL A 241 -44.66 -15.83 23.05
CA VAL A 241 -44.32 -14.94 24.18
C VAL A 241 -45.18 -13.67 24.13
N PRO A 242 -45.86 -13.26 25.21
CA PRO A 242 -46.63 -12.03 25.24
C PRO A 242 -45.72 -10.78 25.20
N ASP A 243 -46.23 -9.70 24.60
CA ASP A 243 -45.64 -8.34 24.58
C ASP A 243 -44.25 -8.18 23.89
N ILE A 244 -44.02 -8.95 22.82
CA ILE A 244 -42.74 -8.95 22.07
C ILE A 244 -42.74 -8.13 20.77
N LYS A 245 -43.80 -7.37 20.46
CA LYS A 245 -43.97 -6.68 19.17
C LYS A 245 -42.77 -5.81 18.76
N LYS A 246 -42.10 -5.20 19.74
CA LYS A 246 -40.88 -4.40 19.50
C LYS A 246 -39.71 -5.26 19.04
N ALA A 247 -39.52 -6.44 19.65
CA ALA A 247 -38.47 -7.38 19.26
C ALA A 247 -38.71 -7.94 17.86
N GLU A 248 -39.95 -8.34 17.53
CA GLU A 248 -40.31 -8.81 16.19
C GLU A 248 -40.03 -7.76 15.10
N ARG A 249 -40.41 -6.49 15.35
CA ARG A 249 -40.11 -5.39 14.43
C ARG A 249 -38.60 -5.19 14.22
N LEU A 250 -37.79 -5.31 15.26
CA LEU A 250 -36.33 -5.18 15.15
C LEU A 250 -35.71 -6.35 14.36
N ILE A 251 -36.19 -7.56 14.57
CA ILE A 251 -35.76 -8.75 13.83
C ILE A 251 -36.09 -8.59 12.34
N GLU A 252 -37.31 -8.16 12.02
CA GLU A 252 -37.75 -7.96 10.64
C GLU A 252 -36.94 -6.87 9.93
N LYS A 253 -36.64 -5.77 10.64
CA LYS A 253 -35.71 -4.74 10.14
C LYS A 253 -34.33 -5.30 9.84
N GLY A 254 -33.78 -6.14 10.73
CA GLY A 254 -32.48 -6.79 10.52
C GLY A 254 -32.48 -7.74 9.31
N LEU A 255 -33.55 -8.51 9.13
CA LEU A 255 -33.72 -9.40 7.96
C LEU A 255 -33.81 -8.60 6.65
N THR A 256 -34.59 -7.52 6.66
CA THR A 256 -34.76 -6.64 5.49
C THR A 256 -33.45 -5.95 5.14
N TYR A 257 -32.70 -5.47 6.14
CA TYR A 257 -31.37 -4.89 5.94
C TYR A 257 -30.41 -5.91 5.30
N ASN A 258 -30.30 -7.13 5.85
CA ASN A 258 -29.44 -8.16 5.28
C ASN A 258 -29.81 -8.50 3.83
N ALA A 259 -31.11 -8.59 3.52
CA ALA A 259 -31.59 -8.84 2.17
C ALA A 259 -31.23 -7.69 1.21
N SER A 260 -31.33 -6.45 1.66
CA SER A 260 -30.91 -5.26 0.90
C SER A 260 -29.42 -5.29 0.57
N VAL A 261 -28.57 -5.57 1.57
CA VAL A 261 -27.12 -5.65 1.38
C VAL A 261 -26.74 -6.82 0.44
N LYS A 262 -27.40 -7.98 0.54
CA LYS A 262 -27.19 -9.11 -0.37
C LYS A 262 -27.52 -8.76 -1.84
N ARG A 263 -28.62 -8.02 -2.07
CA ARG A 263 -28.98 -7.55 -3.43
C ARG A 263 -27.91 -6.63 -4.00
N GLN A 264 -27.45 -5.65 -3.22
CA GLN A 264 -26.37 -4.75 -3.63
C GLN A 264 -25.03 -5.46 -3.88
N LEU A 265 -24.73 -6.53 -3.13
CA LEU A 265 -23.54 -7.35 -3.38
C LEU A 265 -23.62 -8.14 -4.70
N SER A 266 -24.85 -8.40 -5.20
CA SER A 266 -25.10 -9.13 -6.44
C SER A 266 -25.19 -8.19 -7.65
N ASP A 267 -25.72 -6.99 -7.47
CA ASP A 267 -25.86 -5.97 -8.52
C ASP A 267 -24.64 -5.04 -8.57
N ILE A 268 -23.63 -5.41 -9.35
CA ILE A 268 -22.62 -4.44 -9.85
C ILE A 268 -22.58 -4.53 -11.36
N SER A 269 -23.61 -3.95 -11.96
CA SER A 269 -23.62 -3.41 -13.31
C SER A 269 -24.63 -2.28 -13.35
N THR A 270 -24.49 -1.26 -12.50
CA THR A 270 -25.08 0.07 -12.73
C THR A 270 -24.66 1.06 -11.67
N ASP A 271 -24.21 2.23 -12.15
CA ASP A 271 -24.23 3.49 -11.42
C ASP A 271 -25.60 3.70 -10.76
N SER A 272 -25.66 3.65 -9.44
CA SER A 272 -26.75 4.28 -8.71
C SER A 272 -26.23 4.82 -7.40
N GLU A 273 -26.14 6.14 -7.35
CA GLU A 273 -26.19 6.94 -6.13
C GLU A 273 -27.40 6.50 -5.31
N SER A 274 -27.15 5.86 -4.18
CA SER A 274 -28.19 5.45 -3.24
C SER A 274 -27.71 5.80 -1.84
N ASP A 275 -28.45 6.71 -1.20
CA ASP A 275 -28.32 7.23 0.16
C ASP A 275 -28.33 6.14 1.25
N LEU A 276 -27.22 5.43 1.41
CA LEU A 276 -26.89 4.74 2.64
C LEU A 276 -25.49 5.16 3.05
N GLU A 277 -25.39 5.77 4.23
CA GLU A 277 -24.13 5.99 4.93
C GLU A 277 -23.43 4.65 5.11
N PHE A 278 -22.50 4.33 4.20
CA PHE A 278 -21.42 3.43 4.54
C PHE A 278 -20.73 4.07 5.75
N PRO A 279 -20.54 3.35 6.87
CA PRO A 279 -19.69 3.87 7.94
C PRO A 279 -18.37 4.30 7.29
N GLU A 280 -17.88 5.49 7.65
CA GLU A 280 -16.58 5.98 7.17
C GLU A 280 -15.59 4.82 7.19
N LYS A 281 -14.80 4.69 6.12
CA LYS A 281 -13.68 3.75 6.07
C LYS A 281 -12.75 4.10 7.23
N LEU A 282 -13.03 3.55 8.40
CA LEU A 282 -12.17 3.72 9.56
C LEU A 282 -10.84 3.08 9.15
N PRO A 283 -9.71 3.78 9.30
CA PRO A 283 -8.42 3.18 9.07
C PRO A 283 -8.41 1.91 9.90
N VAL A 284 -8.15 0.77 9.25
CA VAL A 284 -7.83 -0.46 9.95
C VAL A 284 -6.60 -0.08 10.77
N ARG A 285 -6.82 0.15 12.07
CA ARG A 285 -5.75 0.39 13.02
C ARG A 285 -4.99 -0.93 13.05
N SER A 286 -4.01 -1.05 12.14
CA SER A 286 -3.06 -2.13 12.13
C SER A 286 -2.43 -2.09 13.51
N LYS A 287 -2.87 -2.99 14.38
CA LYS A 287 -2.13 -3.29 15.59
C LYS A 287 -0.83 -3.88 15.07
N ARG A 288 0.19 -3.02 14.88
CA ARG A 288 1.52 -3.43 14.45
C ARG A 288 1.90 -4.64 15.32
N PRO A 289 2.27 -5.78 14.73
CA PRO A 289 2.89 -6.84 15.50
C PRO A 289 4.15 -6.23 16.15
N PRO A 290 4.43 -6.53 17.43
CA PRO A 290 5.59 -5.98 18.10
C PRO A 290 6.87 -6.40 17.39
N THR A 291 7.84 -5.48 17.30
CA THR A 291 9.20 -5.83 16.94
C THR A 291 9.77 -6.78 18.01
N THR A 292 10.61 -7.73 17.60
CA THR A 292 11.22 -8.75 18.46
C THR A 292 11.85 -8.21 19.77
N PRO A 293 12.50 -7.03 19.78
CA PRO A 293 13.03 -6.42 21.01
C PRO A 293 11.94 -5.98 22.00
N GLN A 294 10.85 -5.38 21.50
CA GLN A 294 9.75 -4.87 22.33
C GLN A 294 9.04 -6.01 23.07
N LEU A 295 8.91 -7.17 22.43
CA LEU A 295 8.33 -8.36 23.06
C LEU A 295 9.20 -8.93 24.18
N ALA A 296 10.54 -8.86 24.04
CA ALA A 296 11.47 -9.35 25.06
C ALA A 296 11.40 -8.50 26.35
N ASP A 297 11.32 -7.18 26.22
CA ASP A 297 11.22 -6.25 27.35
C ASP A 297 9.91 -6.42 28.13
N GLU A 298 8.81 -6.64 27.41
CA GLU A 298 7.50 -6.89 27.99
C GLU A 298 7.45 -8.21 28.75
N ILE A 299 8.05 -9.27 28.21
CA ILE A 299 8.20 -10.56 28.91
C ILE A 299 9.07 -10.39 30.15
N ALA A 300 10.17 -9.62 30.06
CA ALA A 300 11.05 -9.34 31.19
C ALA A 300 10.36 -8.55 32.30
N PHE A 301 9.48 -7.61 31.96
CA PHE A 301 8.66 -6.88 32.93
C PHE A 301 7.71 -7.83 33.68
N VAL A 302 6.93 -8.64 32.96
CA VAL A 302 5.98 -9.57 33.58
C VAL A 302 6.68 -10.62 34.45
N LYS A 303 7.87 -11.09 34.06
CA LYS A 303 8.71 -11.98 34.90
C LYS A 303 9.17 -11.30 36.18
N ARG A 304 9.63 -10.04 36.12
CA ARG A 304 10.04 -9.25 37.29
C ARG A 304 8.87 -9.01 38.25
N PHE A 305 7.70 -8.64 37.72
CA PHE A 305 6.50 -8.48 38.52
C PHE A 305 6.11 -9.78 39.23
N LYS A 306 6.15 -10.93 38.52
CA LYS A 306 5.87 -12.24 39.11
C LYS A 306 6.82 -12.57 40.27
N ALA A 307 8.12 -12.30 40.11
CA ALA A 307 9.12 -12.56 41.13
C ALA A 307 8.91 -11.69 42.39
N LYS A 308 8.42 -10.46 42.23
CA LYS A 308 8.13 -9.52 43.33
C LYS A 308 6.89 -9.91 44.15
N VAL A 309 5.81 -10.36 43.49
CA VAL A 309 4.49 -10.56 44.13
C VAL A 309 4.20 -12.04 44.45
N GLY A 310 4.95 -12.98 43.88
CA GLY A 310 4.79 -14.42 44.06
C GLY A 310 3.57 -14.99 43.33
N ARG A 311 2.35 -14.66 43.79
CA ARG A 311 1.10 -15.05 43.14
C ARG A 311 0.68 -13.99 42.12
N MET A 312 0.63 -14.39 40.85
CA MET A 312 0.35 -13.46 39.74
C MET A 312 -1.10 -12.94 39.77
N ASN A 313 -1.25 -11.62 39.89
CA ASN A 313 -2.49 -10.89 39.61
C ASN A 313 -2.34 -10.10 38.31
N TRP A 314 -2.96 -10.60 37.23
CA TRP A 314 -2.81 -10.05 35.88
C TRP A 314 -3.41 -8.65 35.71
N THR A 315 -4.41 -8.30 36.52
CA THR A 315 -5.01 -6.96 36.49
C THR A 315 -4.05 -5.97 37.14
N GLN A 316 -3.51 -6.28 38.31
CA GLN A 316 -2.51 -5.43 38.98
C GLN A 316 -1.21 -5.31 38.16
N CYS A 317 -0.75 -6.41 37.54
CA CYS A 317 0.41 -6.37 36.65
C CYS A 317 0.22 -5.42 35.48
N LEU A 318 -1.00 -5.35 34.92
CA LEU A 318 -1.30 -4.47 33.81
C LEU A 318 -1.41 -3.00 34.27
N THR A 319 -2.01 -2.75 35.43
CA THR A 319 -2.07 -1.41 36.03
C THR A 319 -0.67 -0.85 36.31
N GLU A 320 0.21 -1.61 36.99
CA GLU A 320 1.59 -1.18 37.26
C GLU A 320 2.38 -0.99 35.96
N ALA A 321 2.11 -1.78 34.92
CA ALA A 321 2.73 -1.58 33.62
C ALA A 321 2.28 -0.28 32.93
N HIS A 322 0.98 0.03 32.98
CA HIS A 322 0.43 1.26 32.40
C HIS A 322 0.93 2.51 33.13
N GLU A 323 1.07 2.45 34.45
CA GLU A 323 1.69 3.52 35.25
C GLU A 323 3.15 3.78 34.86
N ASN A 324 3.85 2.77 34.35
CA ASN A 324 5.23 2.87 33.84
C ASN A 324 5.31 3.01 32.31
N HIS A 325 4.20 3.32 31.63
CA HIS A 325 4.10 3.45 30.17
C HIS A 325 4.51 2.20 29.36
N LEU A 326 4.42 1.01 29.98
CA LEU A 326 4.68 -0.29 29.37
C LEU A 326 3.37 -1.04 29.07
N LEU A 327 3.40 -2.04 28.18
CA LEU A 327 2.25 -2.93 27.88
C LEU A 327 0.96 -2.20 27.42
N LEU A 328 1.08 -1.00 26.83
CA LEU A 328 -0.06 -0.16 26.41
C LEU A 328 -0.98 -0.82 25.36
N ARG A 329 -0.51 -1.87 24.67
CA ARG A 329 -1.31 -2.62 23.69
C ARG A 329 -2.35 -3.56 24.31
N TYR A 330 -2.23 -3.85 25.61
CA TYR A 330 -3.16 -4.71 26.34
C TYR A 330 -4.17 -3.85 27.09
N SER A 331 -5.44 -4.05 26.80
CA SER A 331 -6.54 -3.35 27.48
C SER A 331 -7.09 -4.12 28.69
N THR A 332 -6.76 -5.41 28.81
CA THR A 332 -7.26 -6.27 29.88
C THR A 332 -6.19 -7.24 30.39
N GLY A 333 -6.21 -7.56 31.69
CA GLY A 333 -5.31 -8.56 32.27
C GLY A 333 -5.43 -9.94 31.61
N SER A 334 -6.62 -10.30 31.13
CA SER A 334 -6.86 -11.53 30.36
C SER A 334 -6.10 -11.57 29.04
N SER A 335 -6.05 -10.45 28.31
CA SER A 335 -5.29 -10.35 27.06
C SER A 335 -3.77 -10.46 27.28
N LEU A 336 -3.28 -9.85 28.37
CA LEU A 336 -1.88 -9.96 28.79
C LEU A 336 -1.51 -11.41 29.15
N ARG A 337 -2.34 -12.07 29.96
CA ARG A 337 -2.17 -13.49 30.33
C ARG A 337 -2.11 -14.40 29.11
N ALA A 338 -3.06 -14.25 28.19
CA ALA A 338 -3.17 -15.10 27.02
C ALA A 338 -1.96 -14.95 26.09
N ASN A 339 -1.43 -13.74 25.94
CA ASN A 339 -0.23 -13.51 25.15
C ASN A 339 1.04 -13.98 25.86
N PHE A 340 1.22 -13.68 27.15
CA PHE A 340 2.37 -14.15 27.92
C PHE A 340 2.47 -15.68 27.94
N SER A 341 1.33 -16.38 28.08
CA SER A 341 1.30 -17.86 28.08
C SER A 341 1.66 -18.47 26.72
N LYS A 342 1.54 -17.72 25.61
CA LYS A 342 1.97 -18.18 24.28
C LYS A 342 3.49 -18.10 24.10
N HIS A 343 4.13 -17.13 24.74
CA HIS A 343 5.57 -16.89 24.65
C HIS A 343 6.37 -17.51 25.81
N VAL A 344 5.67 -17.95 26.85
CA VAL A 344 6.23 -18.65 28.01
C VAL A 344 5.46 -19.95 28.16
N LYS A 345 5.77 -20.93 27.30
CA LYS A 345 5.52 -22.35 27.64
C LYS A 345 6.60 -22.79 28.65
N PRO A 346 6.33 -23.81 29.48
CA PRO A 346 7.31 -24.35 30.44
C PRO A 346 8.62 -24.75 29.75
#